data_AF-A0A5J6F3V7-F1
#
_entry.id   AF-A0A5J6F3V7-F1
#
_cell.length_a   1.000
_cell.length_b   1.000
_cell.length_c   1.000
_cell.angle_alpha   90.00
_cell.angle_beta   90.00
_cell.angle_gamma   90.00
#
_symmetry.space_group_name_H-M   'P 1'
#
loop_
_entity.id
_entity.type
_entity.pdbx_description
1 polymer ?
#
loop_
_entity_poly.entity_id
_entity_poly.type
_entity_poly.pdbx_seq_one_letter_code
_entity_poly.pdbx_strand_id
1 'polypeptide(L)'
;MTRSLHFRWELSGSGWATCRIWDGSTKHRESVSYCTEALADLLKGVTGLYGPHGVQQFSFDLEPAEARWILRRRNSDVHITVRHFPDLSTSFDAPDEEGVPVWTSTRPRTSLAHAVLVAAEKVRRTHGEDGYLRKWVLHAFPTTGLETLRRLHLAADDCALQH
;
A
#
# COMPACT_ATOMS: atom_id res chain seq x y z
N MET A 1 -1.52 -19.61 15.12
CA MET A 1 -1.01 -19.54 13.74
C MET A 1 -1.39 -18.19 13.16
N THR A 2 -0.46 -17.26 13.08
CA THR A 2 -0.66 -15.97 12.41
C THR A 2 -0.84 -16.22 10.92
N ARG A 3 -2.06 -16.02 10.39
CA ARG A 3 -2.32 -16.13 8.95
C ARG A 3 -1.50 -15.04 8.25
N SER A 4 -0.64 -15.44 7.31
CA SER A 4 0.23 -14.54 6.56
C SER A 4 -0.60 -13.58 5.71
N LEU A 5 -0.22 -12.30 5.73
CA LEU A 5 -0.70 -11.33 4.76
C LEU A 5 0.25 -11.37 3.56
N HIS A 6 -0.30 -11.29 2.37
CA HIS A 6 0.47 -11.21 1.16
C HIS A 6 0.05 -9.99 0.36
N PHE A 7 1.05 -9.39 -0.28
CA PHE A 7 0.87 -8.18 -1.05
C PHE A 7 1.71 -8.27 -2.32
N ARG A 8 1.20 -7.72 -3.42
CA ARG A 8 1.89 -7.69 -4.72
C ARG A 8 1.57 -6.40 -5.44
N TRP A 9 2.62 -5.77 -5.95
CA TRP A 9 2.57 -4.62 -6.85
C TRP A 9 3.28 -4.98 -8.15
N GLU A 10 2.58 -4.88 -9.27
CA GLU A 10 3.13 -5.23 -10.59
C GLU A 10 2.84 -4.10 -11.58
N LEU A 11 3.89 -3.51 -12.14
CA LEU A 11 3.74 -2.54 -13.22
C LEU A 11 3.23 -3.25 -14.48
N SER A 12 2.13 -2.76 -15.04
CA SER A 12 1.48 -3.30 -16.23
C SER A 12 1.26 -2.18 -17.24
N GLY A 13 1.59 -2.40 -18.51
CA GLY A 13 1.48 -1.32 -19.51
C GLY A 13 2.28 -0.08 -19.14
N SER A 14 1.83 1.07 -19.65
CA SER A 14 2.39 2.40 -19.36
C SER A 14 1.42 3.15 -18.46
N GLY A 15 1.89 3.61 -17.30
CA GLY A 15 1.11 4.36 -16.32
C GLY A 15 0.21 3.51 -15.42
N TRP A 16 0.31 2.19 -15.44
CA TRP A 16 -0.57 1.33 -14.64
C TRP A 16 0.19 0.34 -13.77
N ALA A 17 -0.44 0.00 -12.64
CA ALA A 17 -0.01 -1.09 -11.78
C ALA A 17 -1.22 -1.94 -11.38
N THR A 18 -1.00 -3.23 -11.20
CA THR A 18 -1.98 -4.07 -10.50
C THR A 18 -1.53 -4.24 -9.06
N CYS A 19 -2.34 -3.72 -8.13
CA CYS A 19 -2.21 -3.97 -6.70
C CYS A 19 -3.03 -5.20 -6.31
N ARG A 20 -2.46 -6.12 -5.52
CA ARG A 20 -3.19 -7.26 -4.97
C ARG A 20 -2.81 -7.47 -3.51
N ILE A 21 -3.82 -7.71 -2.68
CA ILE A 21 -3.67 -8.04 -1.26
C ILE A 21 -4.56 -9.23 -0.92
N TRP A 22 -4.05 -10.15 -0.10
CA TRP A 22 -4.83 -11.30 0.37
C TRP A 22 -4.35 -11.80 1.72
N ASP A 23 -5.26 -12.37 2.49
CA ASP A 23 -5.05 -12.73 3.89
C ASP A 23 -5.18 -14.23 4.17
N GLY A 24 -5.20 -15.03 3.09
CA GLY A 24 -5.42 -16.48 3.11
C GLY A 24 -6.89 -16.89 3.03
N SER A 25 -7.84 -15.97 3.24
CA SER A 25 -9.29 -16.25 3.15
C SER A 25 -9.93 -15.45 2.03
N THR A 26 -9.62 -14.16 1.96
CA THR A 26 -10.14 -13.25 0.93
C THR A 26 -8.99 -12.58 0.20
N LYS A 27 -9.28 -12.10 -1.02
CA LYS A 27 -8.34 -11.41 -1.88
C LYS A 27 -9.02 -10.19 -2.48
N HIS A 28 -8.25 -9.12 -2.60
CA HIS A 28 -8.63 -7.89 -3.28
C HIS A 28 -7.62 -7.54 -4.37
N ARG A 29 -8.11 -6.88 -5.41
CA ARG A 29 -7.31 -6.48 -6.58
C ARG A 29 -7.79 -5.13 -7.08
N GLU A 30 -6.82 -4.27 -7.41
CA GLU A 30 -7.05 -2.94 -7.97
C GLU A 30 -6.12 -2.72 -9.18
N SER A 31 -6.61 -1.95 -10.15
CA SER A 31 -5.82 -1.42 -11.26
C SER A 31 -5.56 0.06 -10.95
N VAL A 32 -4.33 0.38 -10.57
CA VAL A 32 -3.94 1.70 -10.07
C VAL A 32 -3.29 2.49 -11.19
N SER A 33 -3.77 3.71 -11.40
CA SER A 33 -3.24 4.66 -12.37
C SER A 33 -2.10 5.49 -11.79
N TYR A 34 -1.27 6.03 -12.68
CA TYR A 34 -0.14 6.88 -12.37
C TYR A 34 -0.52 8.29 -11.92
N CYS A 35 -1.81 8.65 -11.95
CA CYS A 35 -2.32 9.97 -11.57
C CYS A 35 -2.02 10.35 -10.11
N THR A 36 -1.64 9.39 -9.28
CA THR A 36 -1.12 9.64 -7.92
C THR A 36 0.26 9.02 -7.70
N GLU A 37 0.92 9.42 -6.61
CA GLU A 37 2.17 8.80 -6.15
C GLU A 37 1.91 7.46 -5.42
N ALA A 38 1.00 6.63 -5.94
CA ALA A 38 0.35 5.54 -5.22
C ALA A 38 1.32 4.61 -4.45
N LEU A 39 2.45 4.21 -5.04
CA LEU A 39 3.44 3.38 -4.33
C LEU A 39 4.13 4.15 -3.19
N ALA A 40 4.41 5.43 -3.39
CA ALA A 40 4.97 6.31 -2.36
C ALA A 40 3.98 6.53 -1.22
N ASP A 41 2.72 6.79 -1.53
CA ASP A 41 1.64 6.96 -0.55
C ASP A 41 1.38 5.70 0.26
N LEU A 42 1.42 4.52 -0.38
CA LEU A 42 1.36 3.24 0.32
C LEU A 42 2.52 3.08 1.31
N LEU A 43 3.76 3.34 0.87
CA LEU A 43 4.94 3.24 1.74
C LEU A 43 4.87 4.23 2.90
N LYS A 44 4.42 5.46 2.64
CA LYS A 44 4.21 6.50 3.64
C LYS A 44 3.12 6.10 4.64
N GLY A 45 1.98 5.60 4.17
CA GLY A 45 0.88 5.15 5.01
C GLY A 45 1.28 4.00 5.93
N VAL A 46 2.01 3.01 5.41
CA VAL A 46 2.51 1.90 6.23
C VAL A 46 3.59 2.36 7.21
N THR A 47 4.49 3.24 6.77
CA THR A 47 5.50 3.89 7.62
C THR A 47 4.85 4.66 8.78
N GLY A 48 3.76 5.37 8.53
CA GLY A 48 3.04 6.14 9.53
C GLY A 48 2.53 5.29 10.71
N LEU A 49 2.31 3.99 10.51
CA LEU A 49 1.92 3.05 11.57
C LEU A 49 3.01 2.82 12.63
N TYR A 50 4.24 3.27 12.40
CA TYR A 50 5.33 3.28 13.39
C TYR A 50 5.31 4.56 14.23
N GLY A 51 4.56 5.58 13.82
CA GLY A 51 4.44 6.84 14.51
C GLY A 51 3.44 6.85 15.67
N PRO A 52 3.20 8.03 16.25
CA PRO A 52 2.22 8.22 17.32
C PRO A 52 0.77 8.11 16.83
N HIS A 53 0.51 8.46 15.56
CA HIS A 53 -0.83 8.43 14.98
C HIS A 53 -1.22 7.00 14.55
N GLY A 54 -2.23 6.45 15.20
CA GLY A 54 -2.71 5.09 14.94
C GLY A 54 -3.59 4.95 13.69
N VAL A 55 -3.88 6.03 12.96
CA VAL A 55 -4.70 5.98 11.74
C VAL A 55 -3.92 6.59 10.59
N GLN A 56 -3.85 5.87 9.47
CA GLN A 56 -3.20 6.31 8.24
C GLN A 56 -4.19 6.11 7.09
N GLN A 57 -4.27 7.10 6.21
CA GLN A 57 -5.19 7.09 5.07
C GLN A 57 -4.44 7.55 3.83
N PHE A 58 -4.70 6.88 2.72
CA PHE A 58 -4.22 7.27 1.40
C PHE A 58 -5.16 6.70 0.34
N SER A 59 -5.02 7.20 -0.88
CA SER A 59 -5.93 6.91 -1.98
C SER A 59 -5.17 6.54 -3.24
N PHE A 60 -5.68 5.52 -3.93
CA PHE A 60 -5.25 5.16 -5.27
C PHE A 60 -6.27 5.67 -6.26
N ASP A 61 -5.79 6.35 -7.30
CA ASP A 61 -6.60 6.64 -8.48
C ASP A 61 -6.70 5.38 -9.34
N LEU A 62 -7.93 5.00 -9.70
CA LEU A 62 -8.25 3.88 -10.57
C LEU A 62 -8.81 4.33 -11.93
N GLU A 63 -8.90 5.66 -12.13
CA GLU A 63 -9.48 6.40 -13.26
C GLU A 63 -10.87 5.89 -13.72
N PRO A 64 -11.97 6.58 -13.34
CA PRO A 64 -12.06 7.74 -12.44
C PRO A 64 -12.16 7.35 -10.96
N ALA A 65 -12.35 6.07 -10.64
CA ALA A 65 -12.68 5.63 -9.30
C ALA A 65 -11.53 5.82 -8.30
N GLU A 66 -11.87 5.85 -7.01
CA GLU A 66 -10.91 5.87 -5.91
C GLU A 66 -10.93 4.54 -5.16
N ALA A 67 -9.75 4.00 -4.89
CA ALA A 67 -9.55 3.04 -3.81
C ALA A 67 -8.92 3.74 -2.60
N ARG A 68 -9.73 4.00 -1.57
CA ARG A 68 -9.29 4.59 -0.32
C ARG A 68 -8.87 3.51 0.66
N TRP A 69 -7.61 3.56 1.07
CA TRP A 69 -7.04 2.67 2.06
C TRP A 69 -7.01 3.37 3.40
N ILE A 70 -7.54 2.69 4.43
CA ILE A 70 -7.54 3.19 5.80
C ILE A 70 -6.91 2.11 6.68
N LEU A 71 -5.78 2.46 7.30
CA LEU A 71 -5.01 1.60 8.19
C LEU A 71 -5.20 2.08 9.62
N ARG A 72 -5.84 1.27 10.46
CA ARG A 72 -6.07 1.59 11.88
C ARG A 72 -5.28 0.64 12.77
N ARG A 73 -4.21 1.12 13.40
CA ARG A 73 -3.43 0.39 14.40
C ARG A 73 -4.26 0.15 15.66
N ARG A 74 -4.32 -1.11 16.10
CA ARG A 74 -4.94 -1.59 17.34
C ARG A 74 -3.91 -2.46 18.05
N ASN A 75 -3.22 -1.89 19.04
CA ASN A 75 -2.06 -2.53 19.67
C ASN A 75 -0.99 -2.90 18.62
N SER A 76 -0.62 -4.17 18.53
CA SER A 76 0.33 -4.70 17.52
C SER A 76 -0.29 -4.95 16.15
N ASP A 77 -1.62 -4.94 16.06
CA ASP A 77 -2.36 -5.27 14.85
C ASP A 77 -2.79 -4.03 14.09
N VAL A 78 -3.12 -4.21 12.82
CA VAL A 78 -3.65 -3.19 11.93
C VAL A 78 -4.93 -3.73 11.34
N HIS A 79 -6.01 -2.98 11.55
CA HIS A 79 -7.24 -3.17 10.80
C HIS A 79 -7.13 -2.40 9.49
N ILE A 80 -7.13 -3.14 8.39
CA ILE A 80 -7.03 -2.63 7.03
C ILE A 80 -8.44 -2.58 6.46
N THR A 81 -8.85 -1.43 5.97
CA THR A 81 -10.09 -1.26 5.22
C THR A 81 -9.76 -0.64 3.88
N VAL A 82 -10.32 -1.21 2.83
CA VAL A 82 -10.29 -0.63 1.49
C VAL A 82 -11.71 -0.29 1.10
N ARG A 83 -11.93 0.97 0.73
CA ARG A 83 -13.22 1.49 0.30
C ARG A 83 -13.14 1.98 -1.14
N HIS A 84 -14.21 1.75 -1.87
CA HIS A 84 -14.34 2.20 -3.26
C HIS A 84 -15.26 3.42 -3.32
N PHE A 85 -14.79 4.47 -3.99
CA PHE A 85 -15.64 5.58 -4.43
C PHE A 85 -15.69 5.59 -5.96
N PRO A 86 -16.84 5.94 -6.55
CA PRO A 86 -17.01 5.91 -8.00
C PRO A 86 -16.18 6.95 -8.75
N ASP A 87 -15.80 8.06 -8.10
CA ASP A 87 -15.08 9.17 -8.74
C ASP A 87 -14.19 9.94 -7.75
N LEU A 88 -12.87 9.81 -7.91
CA LEU A 88 -11.82 10.46 -7.12
C LEU A 88 -11.96 11.99 -7.10
N SER A 89 -12.37 12.59 -8.21
CA SER A 89 -12.46 14.05 -8.34
C SER A 89 -13.51 14.65 -7.42
N THR A 90 -14.50 13.84 -7.02
CA THR A 90 -15.58 14.24 -6.11
C THR A 90 -15.43 13.68 -4.71
N SER A 91 -14.67 12.58 -4.54
CA SER A 91 -14.57 11.89 -3.26
C SER A 91 -13.41 12.36 -2.39
N PHE A 92 -12.48 13.17 -2.89
CA PHE A 92 -11.27 13.57 -2.13
C PHE A 92 -11.55 14.06 -0.71
N ASP A 93 -12.54 14.95 -0.54
CA ASP A 93 -12.97 15.48 0.77
C ASP A 93 -14.17 14.76 1.37
N ALA A 94 -14.70 13.73 0.69
CA ALA A 94 -15.83 12.97 1.18
C ALA A 94 -15.45 12.16 2.42
N PRO A 95 -16.33 12.04 3.43
CA PRO A 95 -16.17 11.13 4.57
C PRO A 95 -15.88 9.69 4.13
N ASP A 96 -15.07 8.99 4.93
CA ASP A 96 -14.73 7.57 4.69
C ASP A 96 -15.99 6.70 4.54
N GLU A 97 -17.02 6.98 5.32
CA GLU A 97 -18.26 6.19 5.39
C GLU A 97 -19.08 6.22 4.09
N GLU A 98 -18.89 7.24 3.25
CA GLU A 98 -19.56 7.33 1.94
C GLU A 98 -18.99 6.33 0.92
N GLY A 99 -17.75 5.88 1.12
CA GLY A 99 -17.14 4.86 0.27
C GLY A 99 -17.65 3.46 0.61
N VAL A 100 -17.90 2.63 -0.41
CA VAL A 100 -18.36 1.26 -0.20
C VAL A 100 -17.19 0.38 0.25
N PRO A 101 -17.26 -0.33 1.40
CA PRO A 101 -16.20 -1.22 1.83
C PRO A 101 -16.11 -2.42 0.88
N VAL A 102 -14.97 -2.57 0.20
CA VAL A 102 -14.74 -3.65 -0.77
C VAL A 102 -13.81 -4.74 -0.23
N TRP A 103 -12.96 -4.41 0.74
CA TRP A 103 -12.11 -5.40 1.39
C TRP A 103 -11.71 -4.97 2.80
N THR A 104 -11.55 -5.95 3.69
CA THR A 104 -11.02 -5.73 5.02
C THR A 104 -10.23 -6.94 5.53
N SER A 105 -9.22 -6.68 6.34
CA SER A 105 -8.51 -7.71 7.11
C SER A 105 -7.87 -7.10 8.35
N THR A 106 -7.74 -7.88 9.42
CA THR A 106 -6.94 -7.52 10.59
C THR A 106 -5.72 -8.42 10.65
N ARG A 107 -4.53 -7.81 10.62
CA ARG A 107 -3.24 -8.51 10.61
C ARG A 107 -2.21 -7.80 11.47
N PRO A 108 -1.19 -8.51 11.97
CA PRO A 108 -0.07 -7.88 12.65
C PRO A 108 0.54 -6.80 11.76
N ARG A 109 0.88 -5.65 12.35
CA ARG A 109 1.59 -4.57 11.65
C ARG A 109 2.85 -5.09 10.95
N THR A 110 3.57 -6.00 11.61
CA THR A 110 4.77 -6.65 11.11
C THR A 110 4.52 -7.37 9.79
N SER A 111 3.39 -8.06 9.65
CA SER A 111 3.01 -8.79 8.44
C SER A 111 2.67 -7.84 7.29
N LEU A 112 1.98 -6.73 7.57
CA LEU A 112 1.69 -5.70 6.57
C LEU A 112 2.96 -5.01 6.08
N ALA A 113 3.78 -4.52 7.01
CA ALA A 113 5.03 -3.85 6.70
C ALA A 113 5.96 -4.75 5.88
N HIS A 114 6.13 -6.00 6.30
CA HIS A 114 6.96 -6.96 5.58
C HIS A 114 6.44 -7.23 4.16
N ALA A 115 5.13 -7.49 4.00
CA ALA A 115 4.55 -7.79 2.69
C ALA A 115 4.68 -6.62 1.70
N VAL A 116 4.44 -5.38 2.17
CA VAL A 116 4.59 -4.17 1.35
C VAL A 116 6.05 -3.92 1.00
N LEU A 117 6.96 -4.07 1.96
CA LEU A 117 8.40 -3.90 1.75
C LEU A 117 8.93 -4.87 0.70
N VAL A 118 8.59 -6.16 0.81
CA VAL A 118 9.00 -7.19 -0.16
C VAL A 118 8.45 -6.90 -1.56
N ALA A 119 7.22 -6.42 -1.67
CA ALA A 119 6.63 -6.08 -2.97
C ALA A 119 7.31 -4.87 -3.61
N ALA A 120 7.54 -3.79 -2.85
CA ALA A 120 8.23 -2.60 -3.36
C ALA A 120 9.69 -2.89 -3.73
N GLU A 121 10.39 -3.70 -2.92
CA GLU A 121 11.74 -4.17 -3.23
C GLU A 121 11.75 -4.99 -4.53
N LYS A 122 10.77 -5.88 -4.73
CA LYS A 122 10.66 -6.65 -5.96
C LYS A 122 10.50 -5.75 -7.18
N VAL A 123 9.71 -4.69 -7.08
CA VAL A 123 9.56 -3.68 -8.14
C VAL A 123 10.91 -3.04 -8.45
N ARG A 124 11.65 -2.57 -7.42
CA ARG A 124 12.99 -1.99 -7.58
C ARG A 124 13.96 -2.96 -8.24
N ARG A 125 14.01 -4.23 -7.80
CA ARG A 125 14.90 -5.25 -8.37
C ARG A 125 14.54 -5.61 -9.81
N THR A 126 13.25 -5.62 -10.15
CA THR A 126 12.77 -6.04 -11.48
C THR A 126 12.96 -4.94 -12.53
N HIS A 127 12.75 -3.67 -12.15
CA HIS A 127 12.71 -2.56 -13.10
C HIS A 127 13.87 -1.57 -12.94
N GLY A 128 14.51 -1.50 -11.77
CA GLY A 128 15.33 -0.35 -11.38
C GLY A 128 14.49 0.91 -11.21
N GLU A 129 15.09 1.98 -10.71
CA GLU A 129 14.41 3.28 -10.54
C GLU A 129 14.03 3.90 -11.90
N ASP A 130 14.97 3.90 -12.86
CA ASP A 130 14.71 4.43 -14.20
C ASP A 130 13.66 3.61 -14.97
N GLY A 131 13.68 2.28 -14.83
CA GLY A 131 12.68 1.43 -15.48
C GLY A 131 11.32 1.52 -14.82
N TYR A 132 11.27 1.78 -13.50
CA TYR A 132 10.04 2.17 -12.83
C TYR A 132 9.52 3.47 -13.41
N LEU A 133 10.33 4.53 -13.46
CA LEU A 133 9.90 5.84 -13.97
C LEU A 133 9.43 5.75 -15.43
N ARG A 134 10.13 5.01 -16.30
CA ARG A 134 9.69 4.81 -17.70
C ARG A 134 8.32 4.12 -17.80
N LYS A 135 8.01 3.21 -16.88
CA LYS A 135 6.73 2.47 -16.88
C LYS A 135 5.62 3.21 -16.16
N TRP A 136 5.93 3.87 -15.05
CA TRP A 136 4.98 4.64 -14.24
C TRP A 136 4.74 6.04 -14.82
N VAL A 137 5.63 6.51 -15.70
CA VAL A 137 5.56 7.75 -16.49
C VAL A 137 5.78 9.02 -15.67
N LEU A 138 5.03 9.23 -14.60
CA LEU A 138 4.94 10.55 -13.96
C LEU A 138 5.79 10.70 -12.70
N HIS A 139 5.88 9.63 -11.89
CA HIS A 139 6.54 9.68 -10.58
C HIS A 139 7.76 8.76 -10.51
N ALA A 140 8.82 9.24 -9.86
CA ALA A 140 10.02 8.46 -9.61
C ALA A 140 9.76 7.31 -8.62
N PHE A 141 10.64 6.32 -8.60
CA PHE A 141 10.56 5.26 -7.60
C PHE A 141 10.80 5.83 -6.19
N PRO A 142 9.95 5.50 -5.19
CA PRO A 142 10.01 6.10 -3.86
C PRO A 142 11.10 5.49 -2.96
N THR A 143 12.38 5.64 -3.35
CA THR A 143 13.53 5.05 -2.62
C THR A 143 13.57 5.48 -1.16
N THR A 144 13.41 6.78 -0.87
CA THR A 144 13.40 7.29 0.52
C THR A 144 12.28 6.66 1.35
N GLY A 145 11.09 6.47 0.77
CA GLY A 145 9.95 5.83 1.42
C GLY A 145 10.23 4.36 1.73
N LEU A 146 10.81 3.64 0.78
CA LEU A 146 11.20 2.23 0.93
C LEU A 146 12.24 2.04 2.04
N GLU A 147 13.32 2.82 2.01
CA GLU A 147 14.39 2.73 3.01
C GLU A 147 13.91 3.15 4.41
N THR A 148 12.99 4.11 4.49
CA THR A 148 12.39 4.51 5.77
C THR A 148 11.55 3.40 6.37
N LEU A 149 10.66 2.78 5.59
CA LEU A 149 9.86 1.64 6.04
C LEU A 149 10.76 0.49 6.50
N ARG A 150 11.79 0.17 5.71
CA ARG A 150 12.79 -0.88 6.02
C ARG A 150 13.44 -0.63 7.38
N ARG A 151 13.99 0.57 7.60
CA ARG A 151 14.67 0.94 8.85
C ARG A 151 13.76 0.80 10.06
N LEU A 152 12.52 1.28 9.97
CA LEU A 152 11.56 1.24 11.07
C LEU A 152 11.06 -0.18 11.35
N HIS A 153 10.81 -0.96 10.31
CA HIS A 153 10.43 -2.37 10.45
C HIS A 153 11.52 -3.17 11.15
N LEU A 154 12.78 -3.02 10.74
CA LEU A 154 13.92 -3.69 11.39
C LEU A 154 14.09 -3.27 12.85
N ALA A 155 13.94 -1.98 13.15
CA ALA A 155 14.14 -1.48 14.51
C ALA A 155 13.03 -1.87 15.50
N ALA A 156 11.79 -2.06 15.03
CA ALA A 156 10.62 -2.20 15.91
C ALA A 156 9.96 -3.58 15.89
N ASP A 157 10.26 -4.46 14.91
CA ASP A 157 9.54 -5.71 14.71
C ASP A 157 10.41 -6.97 14.85
N ASP A 158 11.66 -6.86 15.35
CA ASP A 158 12.63 -7.97 15.47
C ASP A 158 12.69 -8.84 14.20
N CYS A 159 12.65 -8.19 13.03
CA CYS A 159 12.59 -8.90 11.76
C CYS A 159 13.99 -9.42 11.37
N ALA A 160 14.20 -10.73 11.48
CA ALA A 160 15.44 -11.41 11.10
C ALA A 160 15.52 -11.81 9.61
N LEU A 161 14.56 -11.37 8.78
CA LEU A 161 14.44 -11.81 7.38
C LEU A 161 15.22 -10.89 6.42
N GLN A 162 15.79 -11.46 5.35
CA GLN A 162 16.44 -10.67 4.29
C GLN A 162 15.41 -9.88 3.48
N HIS A 163 15.71 -8.60 3.22
CA HIS A 163 14.93 -7.68 2.40
C HIS A 163 15.86 -7.03 1.39
#